data_AF-A0A7C1E922-F1
#
_entry.id   AF-A0A7C1E922-F1
#
_cell.length_a   1.000
_cell.length_b   1.000
_cell.length_c   1.000
_cell.angle_alpha   90.00
_cell.angle_beta   90.00
_cell.angle_gamma   90.00
#
_symmetry.space_group_name_H-M   'P 1'
#
loop_
_entity.id
_entity.type
_entity.pdbx_description
1 polymer ?
#
loop_
_entity_poly.entity_id
_entity_poly.type
_entity_poly.pdbx_seq_one_letter_code
_entity_poly.pdbx_strand_id
1 'polypeptide(L)'
;MRLFVSLGSSSVNELKFDRGPIYVGRQMGSQVFLPDKAVSRQHAVFYTTKDGDWIVEDLGSSNKTYLNEQAIHKAELKHNDTIRIADFTIRVSLEDDEDQDRRMNLEDTLIGEDHIRRELHTVDRKVDASDAPPIRFPAKRMHQFHEAVETFGGQKTLDGLYKGLMDILFRQFSALNVWVALRHESSGPMDIQGGRKITTEHIERVDLAVPKSLSDASEKNMYLLIHQLPRQITARGIRSVMICPVMLHKDSYGIIYIENSTEHAHYGLQDLDYLILISVLVAFLVRKIK
;
A
#
# COMPACT_ATOMS: atom_id res chain seq x y z
N MET A 1 -3.30 -2.63 -22.46
CA MET A 1 -2.27 -3.58 -21.94
C MET A 1 -2.36 -3.68 -20.43
N ARG A 2 -2.32 -4.90 -19.89
CA ARG A 2 -2.16 -5.19 -18.46
C ARG A 2 -0.76 -5.76 -18.20
N LEU A 3 -0.11 -5.33 -17.13
CA LEU A 3 1.19 -5.81 -16.67
C LEU A 3 1.04 -6.41 -15.27
N PHE A 4 1.48 -7.65 -15.10
CA PHE A 4 1.45 -8.39 -13.84
C PHE A 4 2.88 -8.50 -13.30
N VAL A 5 3.23 -7.69 -12.32
CA VAL A 5 4.60 -7.56 -11.79
C VAL A 5 4.75 -8.37 -10.51
N SER A 6 5.71 -9.30 -10.46
CA SER A 6 6.08 -10.07 -9.27
C SER A 6 7.57 -9.95 -8.96
N LEU A 7 7.94 -10.23 -7.71
CA LEU A 7 9.31 -10.35 -7.23
C LEU A 7 9.48 -11.74 -6.58
N GLY A 8 10.23 -12.64 -7.23
CA GLY A 8 10.30 -14.04 -6.81
C GLY A 8 8.93 -14.71 -6.71
N SER A 9 8.61 -15.30 -5.55
CA SER A 9 7.31 -15.95 -5.24
C SER A 9 6.28 -15.02 -4.59
N SER A 10 6.54 -13.71 -4.53
CA SER A 10 5.66 -12.74 -3.85
C SER A 10 4.46 -12.34 -4.71
N SER A 11 3.49 -11.63 -4.10
CA SER A 11 2.24 -11.19 -4.73
C SER A 11 2.44 -10.39 -6.03
N VAL A 12 1.47 -10.53 -6.95
CA VAL A 12 1.47 -9.92 -8.28
C VAL A 12 0.78 -8.55 -8.23
N ASN A 13 1.47 -7.48 -8.64
CA ASN A 13 0.86 -6.17 -8.88
C ASN A 13 0.33 -6.11 -10.31
N GLU A 14 -0.97 -5.84 -10.50
CA GLU A 14 -1.55 -5.59 -11.82
C GLU A 14 -1.53 -4.09 -12.14
N LEU A 15 -1.01 -3.71 -13.30
CA LEU A 15 -0.97 -2.34 -13.80
C LEU A 15 -1.60 -2.29 -15.19
N LYS A 16 -2.66 -1.49 -15.36
CA LYS A 16 -3.34 -1.31 -16.64
C LYS A 16 -2.93 -0.01 -17.30
N PHE A 17 -2.61 -0.09 -18.58
CA PHE A 17 -2.24 1.05 -19.41
C PHE A 17 -2.92 0.96 -20.78
N ASP A 18 -3.54 2.07 -21.17
CA ASP A 18 -4.21 2.18 -22.48
C ASP A 18 -3.21 2.58 -23.58
N ARG A 19 -2.16 3.32 -23.22
CA ARG A 19 -1.11 3.81 -24.13
C ARG A 19 0.20 4.11 -23.38
N GLY A 20 1.31 4.12 -24.12
CA GLY A 20 2.61 4.55 -23.60
C GLY A 20 2.97 6.01 -23.94
N PRO A 21 4.18 6.47 -23.55
CA PRO A 21 5.27 5.68 -22.96
C PRO A 21 5.06 5.39 -21.46
N ILE A 22 5.43 4.17 -21.04
CA ILE A 22 5.40 3.68 -19.66
C ILE A 22 6.82 3.35 -19.27
N TYR A 23 7.41 4.14 -18.38
CA TYR A 23 8.79 3.92 -17.94
C TYR A 23 8.84 2.91 -16.80
N VAL A 24 9.80 2.00 -16.91
CA VAL A 24 10.13 0.97 -15.93
C VAL A 24 11.48 1.30 -15.32
N GLY A 25 11.62 1.27 -13.99
CA GLY A 25 12.91 1.48 -13.36
C GLY A 25 12.85 1.76 -11.86
N ARG A 26 14.03 1.95 -11.25
CA ARG A 26 14.16 2.25 -9.81
C ARG A 26 14.06 3.73 -9.46
N GLN A 27 13.83 4.61 -10.43
CA GLN A 27 13.63 6.03 -10.16
C GLN A 27 12.23 6.25 -9.59
N MET A 28 12.15 6.98 -8.47
CA MET A 28 10.87 7.47 -7.96
C MET A 28 10.25 8.40 -9.02
N GLY A 29 9.23 7.90 -9.74
CA GLY A 29 8.62 8.56 -10.90
C GLY A 29 8.38 7.63 -12.09
N SER A 30 9.01 6.46 -12.15
CA SER A 30 8.68 5.42 -13.12
C SER A 30 7.25 4.90 -12.87
N GLN A 31 6.44 4.78 -13.93
CA GLN A 31 5.09 4.22 -13.84
C GLN A 31 5.11 2.77 -13.36
N VAL A 32 6.12 2.00 -13.79
CA VAL A 32 6.43 0.67 -13.25
C VAL A 32 7.68 0.81 -12.39
N PHE A 33 7.46 1.10 -11.10
CA PHE A 33 8.53 1.34 -10.15
C PHE A 33 9.08 0.05 -9.56
N LEU A 34 10.35 -0.23 -9.80
CA LEU A 34 11.06 -1.42 -9.32
C LEU A 34 12.22 -1.00 -8.40
N PRO A 35 12.02 -0.92 -7.07
CA PRO A 35 12.95 -0.28 -6.13
C PRO A 35 14.18 -1.13 -5.76
N ASP A 36 14.89 -1.66 -6.75
CA ASP A 36 16.08 -2.48 -6.54
C ASP A 36 17.34 -1.88 -7.19
N LYS A 37 18.49 -2.03 -6.55
CA LYS A 37 19.78 -1.51 -7.04
C LYS A 37 20.25 -2.18 -8.34
N ALA A 38 19.83 -3.42 -8.59
CA ALA A 38 20.06 -4.15 -9.82
C ALA A 38 19.21 -3.59 -10.99
N VAL A 39 18.26 -2.70 -10.72
CA VAL A 39 17.46 -2.04 -11.75
C VAL A 39 18.02 -0.63 -12.03
N SER A 40 18.22 -0.27 -13.30
CA SER A 40 18.57 1.10 -13.69
C SER A 40 17.47 2.11 -13.30
N ARG A 41 17.84 3.39 -13.16
CA ARG A 41 16.90 4.48 -12.82
C ARG A 41 15.76 4.56 -13.84
N GLN A 42 16.11 4.61 -15.12
CA GLN A 42 15.24 4.33 -16.25
C GLN A 42 15.81 3.07 -16.91
N HIS A 43 15.08 1.96 -16.82
CA HIS A 43 15.56 0.64 -17.23
C HIS A 43 15.00 0.25 -18.59
N ALA A 44 13.68 0.32 -18.73
CA ALA A 44 12.98 -0.01 -19.95
C ALA A 44 11.80 0.94 -20.14
N VAL A 45 11.25 0.96 -21.34
CA VAL A 45 10.02 1.68 -21.66
C VAL A 45 9.09 0.79 -22.48
N PHE A 46 7.81 0.82 -22.15
CA PHE A 46 6.76 0.28 -23.01
C PHE A 46 6.09 1.40 -23.77
N TYR A 47 5.84 1.23 -25.07
CA TYR A 47 5.12 2.23 -25.84
C TYR A 47 4.36 1.60 -27.01
N THR A 48 3.38 2.32 -27.53
CA THR A 48 2.57 1.91 -28.67
C THR A 48 3.12 2.48 -29.98
N THR A 49 3.18 1.67 -31.04
CA THR A 49 3.48 2.14 -32.40
C THR A 49 2.29 2.91 -32.97
N LYS A 50 2.45 3.49 -34.16
CA LYS A 50 1.34 4.12 -34.89
C LYS A 50 0.27 3.11 -35.31
N ASP A 51 0.66 1.86 -35.47
CA ASP A 51 -0.19 0.76 -35.93
C ASP A 51 -0.90 0.06 -34.76
N GLY A 52 -0.63 0.48 -33.52
CA GLY A 52 -1.29 -0.01 -32.30
C GLY A 52 -0.50 -1.08 -31.54
N ASP A 53 0.61 -1.56 -32.10
CA ASP A 53 1.42 -2.61 -31.48
C ASP A 53 2.15 -2.12 -30.24
N TRP A 54 2.24 -2.97 -29.22
CA TRP A 54 3.01 -2.69 -28.02
C TRP A 54 4.47 -3.11 -28.20
N ILE A 55 5.38 -2.20 -27.88
CA ILE A 55 6.82 -2.42 -27.91
C ILE A 55 7.37 -2.29 -26.50
N VAL A 56 8.34 -3.14 -26.15
CA VAL A 56 9.26 -2.95 -25.03
C VAL A 56 10.65 -2.60 -25.55
N GLU A 57 11.29 -1.61 -24.94
CA GLU A 57 12.65 -1.17 -25.28
C GLU A 57 13.49 -1.00 -24.01
N ASP A 58 14.69 -1.59 -24.00
CA ASP A 58 15.71 -1.41 -22.97
C ASP A 58 16.42 -0.07 -23.18
N LEU A 59 16.48 0.77 -22.14
CA LEU A 59 17.06 2.12 -22.21
C LEU A 59 18.55 2.14 -21.88
N GLY A 60 19.28 1.10 -22.26
CA GLY A 60 20.72 0.94 -21.96
C GLY A 60 20.96 0.53 -20.52
N SER A 61 20.17 -0.42 -20.02
CA SER A 61 20.23 -0.85 -18.63
C SER A 61 21.50 -1.66 -18.32
N SER A 62 21.92 -1.65 -17.04
CA SER A 62 23.13 -2.37 -16.61
C SER A 62 22.96 -3.89 -16.64
N ASN A 63 21.75 -4.39 -16.32
CA ASN A 63 21.46 -5.82 -16.18
C ASN A 63 20.63 -6.40 -17.34
N LYS A 64 20.34 -5.58 -18.37
CA LYS A 64 19.50 -5.91 -19.53
C LYS A 64 18.06 -6.23 -19.17
N THR A 65 17.20 -6.04 -20.17
CA THR A 65 15.80 -6.49 -20.17
C THR A 65 15.72 -7.81 -20.92
N TYR A 66 15.07 -8.81 -20.33
CA TYR A 66 14.86 -10.11 -20.97
C TYR A 66 13.38 -10.28 -21.31
N LEU A 67 13.09 -10.72 -22.52
CA LEU A 67 11.76 -11.14 -22.96
C LEU A 67 11.79 -12.65 -23.18
N ASN A 68 10.96 -13.40 -22.45
CA ASN A 68 10.90 -14.87 -22.49
C ASN A 68 12.31 -15.50 -22.38
N GLU A 69 13.07 -15.05 -21.37
CA GLU A 69 14.46 -15.44 -21.08
C GLU A 69 15.52 -15.04 -22.13
N GLN A 70 15.16 -14.31 -23.18
CA GLN A 70 16.12 -13.78 -24.16
C GLN A 70 16.37 -12.29 -23.93
N ALA A 71 17.65 -11.89 -23.85
CA ALA A 71 18.00 -10.48 -23.72
C ALA A 71 17.60 -9.70 -24.97
N ILE A 72 16.94 -8.56 -24.79
CA ILE A 72 16.48 -7.71 -25.88
C ILE A 72 17.04 -6.30 -25.74
N HIS A 73 17.19 -5.62 -26.88
CA HIS A 73 17.27 -4.16 -26.93
C HIS A 73 15.88 -3.56 -27.16
N LYS A 74 15.12 -4.14 -28.08
CA LYS A 74 13.77 -3.73 -28.44
C LYS A 74 13.03 -4.91 -29.02
N ALA A 75 11.77 -5.10 -28.64
CA ALA A 75 10.94 -6.18 -29.14
C ALA A 75 9.46 -5.78 -29.14
N GLU A 76 8.72 -6.31 -30.11
CA GLU A 76 7.26 -6.30 -30.10
C GLU A 76 6.75 -7.28 -29.04
N LEU A 77 5.73 -6.87 -28.32
CA LEU A 77 5.10 -7.66 -27.26
C LEU A 77 3.91 -8.44 -27.80
N LYS A 78 3.78 -9.67 -27.31
CA LYS A 78 2.63 -10.53 -27.51
C LYS A 78 1.89 -10.76 -26.20
N HIS A 79 0.64 -11.17 -26.32
CA HIS A 79 -0.15 -11.59 -25.16
C HIS A 79 0.54 -12.76 -24.45
N ASN A 80 0.54 -12.74 -23.11
CA ASN A 80 1.24 -13.67 -22.20
C ASN A 80 2.78 -13.65 -22.23
N ASP A 81 3.40 -12.70 -22.94
CA ASP A 81 4.84 -12.53 -22.85
C ASP A 81 5.30 -12.19 -21.43
N THR A 82 6.49 -12.67 -21.07
CA THR A 82 7.09 -12.44 -19.76
C THR A 82 8.38 -11.67 -19.90
N ILE A 83 8.48 -10.56 -19.17
CA ILE A 83 9.67 -9.73 -19.12
C ILE A 83 10.35 -9.90 -17.78
N ARG A 84 11.66 -10.16 -17.80
CA ARG A 84 12.47 -10.26 -16.60
C ARG A 84 13.45 -9.09 -16.53
N ILE A 85 13.46 -8.43 -15.38
CA ILE A 85 14.39 -7.33 -15.06
C ILE A 85 14.93 -7.59 -13.66
N ALA A 86 16.21 -7.95 -13.56
CA ALA A 86 16.78 -8.50 -12.32
C ALA A 86 15.90 -9.65 -11.78
N ASP A 87 15.46 -9.57 -10.51
CA ASP A 87 14.59 -10.57 -9.87
C ASP A 87 13.09 -10.31 -10.09
N PHE A 88 12.74 -9.24 -10.81
CA PHE A 88 11.36 -8.92 -11.14
C PHE A 88 10.91 -9.63 -12.41
N THR A 89 9.68 -10.16 -12.36
CA THR A 89 9.00 -10.75 -13.51
C THR A 89 7.75 -9.93 -13.82
N ILE A 90 7.55 -9.57 -15.08
CA ILE A 90 6.41 -8.77 -15.57
C ILE A 90 5.73 -9.58 -16.67
N ARG A 91 4.55 -10.14 -16.39
CA ARG A 91 3.74 -10.82 -17.40
C ARG A 91 2.80 -9.83 -18.09
N VAL A 92 2.73 -9.89 -19.41
CA VAL A 92 1.95 -8.99 -20.27
C VAL A 92 0.63 -9.64 -20.67
N SER A 93 -0.49 -8.92 -20.60
CA SER A 93 -1.75 -9.30 -21.23
C SER A 93 -2.23 -8.18 -22.16
N LEU A 94 -2.41 -8.54 -23.43
CA LEU A 94 -2.85 -7.65 -24.52
C LEU A 94 -4.29 -7.91 -24.97
N GLU A 95 -5.05 -8.76 -24.27
CA GLU A 95 -6.45 -9.00 -24.61
C GLU A 95 -7.31 -7.76 -24.30
N ASP A 96 -8.08 -7.32 -25.28
CA ASP A 96 -9.23 -6.43 -25.10
C ASP A 96 -10.38 -7.26 -24.52
N ASP A 97 -10.78 -6.96 -23.29
CA ASP A 97 -11.93 -7.61 -22.65
C ASP A 97 -13.25 -7.12 -23.29
N GLU A 98 -13.54 -7.49 -24.55
CA GLU A 98 -14.90 -7.33 -25.10
C GLU A 98 -15.82 -8.52 -24.74
N ASP A 99 -15.28 -9.65 -24.27
CA ASP A 99 -16.06 -10.87 -24.02
C ASP A 99 -16.42 -11.16 -22.55
N GLN A 100 -15.90 -10.41 -21.57
CA GLN A 100 -16.38 -10.51 -20.18
C GLN A 100 -17.52 -9.53 -19.85
N ASP A 101 -17.68 -8.44 -20.61
CA ASP A 101 -18.73 -7.43 -20.39
C ASP A 101 -20.13 -7.87 -20.89
N ARG A 102 -20.23 -8.90 -21.74
CA ARG A 102 -21.53 -9.34 -22.31
C ARG A 102 -22.30 -10.37 -21.47
N ARG A 103 -21.68 -11.02 -20.49
CA ARG A 103 -22.38 -11.97 -19.59
C ARG A 103 -22.80 -11.38 -18.23
N MET A 104 -22.39 -10.15 -17.91
CA MET A 104 -22.76 -9.49 -16.65
C MET A 104 -23.77 -8.35 -16.83
N ASN A 105 -24.20 -8.06 -18.06
CA ASN A 105 -25.20 -7.02 -18.33
C ASN A 105 -26.59 -7.63 -18.47
N LEU A 106 -27.25 -7.93 -17.33
CA LEU A 106 -28.72 -7.93 -17.23
C LEU A 106 -29.27 -7.86 -15.80
N GLU A 107 -28.44 -7.93 -14.76
CA GLU A 107 -28.88 -7.70 -13.38
C GLU A 107 -27.80 -6.96 -12.60
N ASP A 108 -27.75 -5.62 -12.67
CA ASP A 108 -27.39 -4.79 -11.51
C ASP A 108 -27.55 -3.30 -11.84
N THR A 109 -28.80 -2.83 -11.71
CA THR A 109 -29.11 -1.40 -11.58
C THR A 109 -28.92 -0.95 -10.12
N LEU A 110 -27.82 -1.35 -9.48
CA LEU A 110 -27.48 -0.98 -8.11
C LEU A 110 -26.01 -0.55 -8.06
N ILE A 111 -25.79 0.77 -8.01
CA ILE A 111 -24.48 1.39 -7.85
C ILE A 111 -23.95 0.99 -6.47
N GLY A 112 -23.07 0.00 -6.41
CA GLY A 112 -22.63 -0.64 -5.17
C GLY A 112 -21.12 -0.52 -4.89
N GLU A 113 -20.80 -0.38 -3.60
CA GLU A 113 -19.47 -0.33 -2.95
C GLU A 113 -18.48 -1.43 -3.38
N ASP A 114 -18.94 -2.49 -4.04
CA ASP A 114 -18.10 -3.60 -4.49
C ASP A 114 -17.19 -3.23 -5.68
N HIS A 115 -17.52 -2.17 -6.44
CA HIS A 115 -16.60 -1.62 -7.45
C HIS A 115 -15.33 -1.03 -6.82
N ILE A 116 -15.45 -0.34 -5.68
CA ILE A 116 -14.29 0.27 -5.00
C ILE A 116 -13.28 -0.81 -4.60
N ARG A 117 -13.73 -1.97 -4.12
CA ARG A 117 -12.85 -3.07 -3.71
C ARG A 117 -11.96 -3.61 -4.82
N ARG A 118 -12.43 -3.65 -6.07
CA ARG A 118 -11.65 -4.18 -7.21
C ARG A 118 -10.55 -3.21 -7.67
N GLU A 119 -10.62 -1.94 -7.30
CA GLU A 119 -9.65 -0.90 -7.68
C GLU A 119 -8.61 -0.57 -6.59
N LEU A 120 -8.69 -1.18 -5.40
CA LEU A 120 -7.74 -0.93 -4.31
C LEU A 120 -6.48 -1.77 -4.49
N HIS A 121 -5.36 -1.12 -4.78
CA HIS A 121 -4.07 -1.83 -4.81
C HIS A 121 -3.53 -1.93 -3.39
N THR A 122 -3.76 -3.10 -2.79
CA THR A 122 -3.49 -3.38 -1.37
C THR A 122 -2.33 -4.35 -1.24
N VAL A 123 -1.37 -4.00 -0.40
CA VAL A 123 -0.35 -4.93 0.09
C VAL A 123 -0.75 -5.42 1.47
N ASP A 124 -0.91 -6.73 1.56
CA ASP A 124 -1.17 -7.45 2.80
C ASP A 124 0.17 -7.82 3.45
N ARG A 125 0.44 -7.30 4.66
CA ARG A 125 1.66 -7.64 5.40
C ARG A 125 1.35 -8.64 6.51
N LYS A 126 1.75 -9.89 6.32
CA LYS A 126 1.63 -10.97 7.31
C LYS A 126 2.99 -11.19 7.98
N VAL A 127 3.24 -10.54 9.10
CA VAL A 127 4.54 -10.56 9.79
C VAL A 127 4.92 -11.94 10.35
N ASP A 128 3.93 -12.78 10.67
CA ASP A 128 4.16 -14.12 11.25
C ASP A 128 4.23 -15.25 10.20
N ALA A 129 4.13 -14.92 8.90
CA ALA A 129 4.23 -15.93 7.84
C ALA A 129 5.68 -16.42 7.68
N SER A 130 5.87 -17.70 7.39
CA SER A 130 7.21 -18.30 7.24
C SER A 130 8.02 -17.69 6.08
N ASP A 131 7.34 -17.19 5.07
CA ASP A 131 7.87 -16.53 3.88
C ASP A 131 7.71 -15.01 3.93
N ALA A 132 7.38 -14.44 5.10
CA ALA A 132 7.22 -13.01 5.26
C ALA A 132 8.49 -12.25 4.85
N PRO A 133 8.40 -11.22 3.99
CA PRO A 133 9.59 -10.45 3.64
C PRO A 133 10.18 -9.77 4.88
N PRO A 134 11.50 -9.47 4.90
CA PRO A 134 12.13 -8.79 6.03
C PRO A 134 11.46 -7.44 6.32
N ILE A 135 11.28 -7.12 7.60
CA ILE A 135 10.91 -5.78 8.05
C ILE A 135 12.09 -4.85 7.75
N ARG A 136 11.85 -3.81 6.96
CA ARG A 136 12.86 -2.81 6.60
C ARG A 136 12.67 -1.56 7.44
N PHE A 137 13.56 -1.36 8.41
CA PHE A 137 13.60 -0.14 9.21
C PHE A 137 14.72 0.80 8.73
N PRO A 138 14.40 1.89 8.03
CA PRO A 138 15.42 2.83 7.56
C PRO A 138 16.11 3.51 8.74
N ALA A 139 17.44 3.58 8.75
CA ALA A 139 18.21 4.21 9.83
C ALA A 139 17.75 5.66 10.12
N LYS A 140 17.29 6.40 9.10
CA LYS A 140 16.72 7.75 9.25
C LYS A 140 15.50 7.82 10.17
N ARG A 141 14.77 6.71 10.36
CA ARG A 141 13.61 6.61 11.25
C ARG A 141 14.00 6.32 12.71
N MET A 142 15.27 6.04 13.01
CA MET A 142 15.70 5.72 14.38
C MET A 142 15.40 6.87 15.35
N HIS A 143 15.68 8.11 14.95
CA HIS A 143 15.38 9.28 15.77
C HIS A 143 13.87 9.44 16.03
N GLN A 144 13.04 9.23 14.99
CA GLN A 144 11.58 9.26 15.11
C GLN A 144 11.07 8.17 16.07
N PHE A 145 11.68 6.98 16.02
CA PHE A 145 11.31 5.88 16.90
C PHE A 145 11.68 6.16 18.35
N HIS A 146 12.86 6.74 18.61
CA HIS A 146 13.24 7.17 19.96
C HIS A 146 12.22 8.16 20.53
N GLU A 147 11.85 9.18 19.75
CA GLU A 147 10.83 10.16 20.13
C GLU A 147 9.47 9.52 20.43
N ALA A 148 9.06 8.54 19.63
CA ALA A 148 7.82 7.79 19.88
C ALA A 148 7.90 6.99 21.19
N VAL A 149 9.01 6.32 21.47
CA VAL A 149 9.25 5.58 22.72
C VAL A 149 9.17 6.50 23.94
N GLU A 150 9.81 7.67 23.89
CA GLU A 150 9.76 8.65 24.98
C GLU A 150 8.34 9.20 25.17
N THR A 151 7.67 9.57 24.07
CA THR A 151 6.32 10.13 24.09
C THR A 151 5.33 9.14 24.72
N PHE A 152 5.39 7.87 24.33
CA PHE A 152 4.46 6.85 24.82
C PHE A 152 4.84 6.33 26.21
N GLY A 153 6.13 6.18 26.52
CA GLY A 153 6.60 5.70 27.81
C GLY A 153 6.24 6.59 28.99
N GLY A 154 5.98 7.88 28.74
CA GLY A 154 5.49 8.82 29.75
C GLY A 154 3.99 8.69 30.08
N GLN A 155 3.22 7.94 29.29
CA GLN A 155 1.76 7.88 29.41
C GLN A 155 1.32 6.84 30.44
N LYS A 156 0.39 7.23 31.32
CA LYS A 156 -0.12 6.39 32.41
C LYS A 156 -1.58 5.97 32.24
N THR A 157 -2.27 6.53 31.25
CA THR A 157 -3.69 6.29 30.97
C THR A 157 -3.88 6.03 29.49
N LEU A 158 -4.95 5.31 29.13
CA LEU A 158 -5.26 5.02 27.73
C LEU A 158 -5.52 6.30 26.92
N ASP A 159 -6.18 7.30 27.52
CA ASP A 159 -6.40 8.61 26.91
C ASP A 159 -5.07 9.37 26.65
N GLY A 160 -4.14 9.32 27.60
CA GLY A 160 -2.80 9.90 27.41
C GLY A 160 -2.02 9.20 26.29
N LEU A 161 -2.09 7.87 26.24
CA LEU A 161 -1.48 7.07 25.17
C LEU A 161 -2.13 7.37 23.80
N TYR A 162 -3.45 7.47 23.74
CA TYR A 162 -4.18 7.87 22.53
C TYR A 162 -3.75 9.25 22.04
N LYS A 163 -3.68 10.26 22.92
CA LYS A 163 -3.22 11.61 22.57
C LYS A 163 -1.79 11.62 22.05
N GLY A 164 -0.88 10.92 22.74
CA GLY A 164 0.51 10.78 22.31
C GLY A 164 0.62 10.07 20.96
N LEU A 165 -0.15 9.01 20.74
CA LEU A 165 -0.21 8.29 19.47
C LEU A 165 -0.69 9.18 18.33
N MET A 166 -1.79 9.90 18.52
CA MET A 166 -2.31 10.84 17.51
C MET A 166 -1.26 11.88 17.13
N ASP A 167 -0.56 12.44 18.12
CA ASP A 167 0.50 13.42 17.88
C ASP A 167 1.68 12.83 17.07
N ILE A 168 2.17 11.65 17.44
CA ILE A 168 3.23 10.94 16.69
C ILE A 168 2.80 10.62 15.26
N LEU A 169 1.57 10.14 15.06
CA LEU A 169 1.05 9.80 13.73
C LEU A 169 1.02 11.01 12.81
N PHE A 170 0.56 12.18 13.27
CA PHE A 170 0.57 13.40 12.46
C PHE A 170 1.98 13.90 12.18
N ARG A 171 2.87 13.90 13.18
CA ARG A 171 4.23 14.45 13.04
C ARG A 171 5.14 13.61 12.16
N GLN A 172 4.99 12.29 12.16
CA GLN A 172 5.98 11.38 11.56
C GLN A 172 5.56 10.70 10.25
N PHE A 173 4.29 10.84 9.87
CA PHE A 173 3.73 10.15 8.69
C PHE A 173 3.11 11.09 7.65
N SER A 174 3.26 12.42 7.71
CA SER A 174 2.59 13.31 6.72
C SER A 174 1.08 13.04 6.62
N ALA A 175 0.46 12.77 7.77
CA ALA A 175 -0.92 12.32 7.84
C ALA A 175 -1.90 13.43 7.44
N LEU A 176 -2.82 13.14 6.53
CA LEU A 176 -3.96 13.99 6.22
C LEU A 176 -5.08 13.76 7.24
N ASN A 177 -5.45 12.50 7.43
CA ASN A 177 -6.48 12.07 8.37
C ASN A 177 -5.96 10.88 9.16
N VAL A 178 -6.25 10.85 10.46
CA VAL A 178 -5.90 9.74 11.35
C VAL A 178 -7.14 9.35 12.12
N TRP A 179 -7.42 8.06 12.18
CA TRP A 179 -8.47 7.49 13.02
C TRP A 179 -7.90 6.30 13.79
N VAL A 180 -8.20 6.23 15.09
CA VAL A 180 -7.66 5.22 15.99
C VAL A 180 -8.79 4.70 16.87
N ALA A 181 -8.78 3.40 17.11
CA ALA A 181 -9.56 2.79 18.17
C ALA A 181 -8.66 1.96 19.08
N LEU A 182 -8.89 2.04 20.40
CA LEU A 182 -8.12 1.33 21.43
C LEU A 182 -9.05 0.77 22.52
N ARG A 183 -8.65 -0.34 23.14
CA ARG A 183 -9.26 -0.94 24.33
C ARG A 183 -8.21 -1.57 25.24
N HIS A 184 -8.48 -1.64 26.54
CA HIS A 184 -7.61 -2.32 27.50
C HIS A 184 -7.64 -3.83 27.31
N GLU A 185 -8.82 -4.40 27.08
CA GLU A 185 -9.01 -5.84 26.94
C GLU A 185 -8.71 -6.31 25.51
N SER A 186 -8.19 -7.52 25.34
CA SER A 186 -7.88 -8.05 24.01
C SER A 186 -9.11 -8.45 23.19
N SER A 187 -10.30 -8.34 23.79
CA SER A 187 -11.61 -8.58 23.16
C SER A 187 -12.67 -7.62 23.72
N GLY A 188 -13.83 -7.53 23.06
CA GLY A 188 -14.91 -6.64 23.47
C GLY A 188 -14.93 -5.29 22.75
N PRO A 189 -15.78 -4.34 23.18
CA PRO A 189 -15.90 -3.02 22.57
C PRO A 189 -14.62 -2.21 22.72
N MET A 190 -14.44 -1.21 21.85
CA MET A 190 -13.32 -0.28 21.98
C MET A 190 -13.65 0.80 23.01
N ASP A 191 -12.72 1.06 23.93
CA ASP A 191 -12.85 2.10 24.98
C ASP A 191 -12.72 3.50 24.40
N ILE A 192 -11.86 3.66 23.40
CA ILE A 192 -11.64 4.90 22.65
C ILE A 192 -11.85 4.60 21.17
N GLN A 193 -12.63 5.43 20.49
CA GLN A 193 -12.76 5.43 19.03
C GLN A 193 -12.85 6.87 18.57
N GLY A 194 -11.99 7.27 17.64
CA GLY A 194 -12.06 8.61 17.10
C GLY A 194 -10.88 8.94 16.21
N GLY A 195 -11.06 9.98 15.43
CA GLY A 195 -10.01 10.51 14.59
C GLY A 195 -10.07 12.02 14.49
N ARG A 196 -9.12 12.57 13.76
CA ARG A 196 -9.20 13.94 13.27
C ARG A 196 -8.49 14.08 11.93
N LYS A 197 -8.76 15.19 11.27
CA LYS A 197 -7.97 15.71 10.16
C LYS A 197 -6.73 16.43 10.67
N ILE A 198 -5.79 16.71 9.77
CA ILE A 198 -4.66 17.59 10.03
C ILE A 198 -5.12 19.01 10.41
N THR A 199 -6.27 19.44 9.89
CA THR A 199 -6.96 20.70 10.25
C THR A 199 -7.61 20.66 11.62
N THR A 200 -7.44 19.59 12.39
CA THR A 200 -7.99 19.33 13.74
C THR A 200 -9.48 19.01 13.80
N GLU A 201 -10.21 19.12 12.68
CA GLU A 201 -11.61 18.67 12.59
C GLU A 201 -11.74 17.20 12.96
N HIS A 202 -12.75 16.87 13.78
CA HIS A 202 -13.03 15.48 14.17
C HIS A 202 -13.49 14.67 12.96
N ILE A 203 -13.14 13.37 12.95
CA ILE A 203 -13.66 12.40 11.98
C ILE A 203 -14.10 11.12 12.69
N GLU A 204 -15.17 10.54 12.19
CA GLU A 204 -15.70 9.25 12.59
C GLU A 204 -15.33 8.16 11.58
N ARG A 205 -15.64 6.91 11.93
CA ARG A 205 -15.36 5.76 11.05
C ARG A 205 -16.05 5.87 9.68
N VAL A 206 -17.21 6.50 9.62
CA VAL A 206 -17.99 6.68 8.38
C VAL A 206 -17.35 7.67 7.42
N ASP A 207 -16.46 8.54 7.90
CA ASP A 207 -15.79 9.57 7.08
C ASP A 207 -14.55 9.04 6.34
N LEU A 208 -14.05 7.86 6.75
CA LEU A 208 -12.83 7.27 6.22
C LEU A 208 -12.99 6.93 4.73
N ALA A 209 -11.89 6.99 3.97
CA ALA A 209 -11.92 6.65 2.55
C ALA A 209 -12.26 5.18 2.27
N VAL A 210 -11.82 4.26 3.14
CA VAL A 210 -11.94 2.81 2.95
C VAL A 210 -12.38 2.08 4.22
N PRO A 211 -13.58 2.37 4.76
CA PRO A 211 -14.05 1.84 6.05
C PRO A 211 -14.23 0.32 6.06
N LYS A 212 -14.47 -0.29 4.89
CA LYS A 212 -14.58 -1.75 4.71
C LYS A 212 -13.23 -2.44 4.88
N SER A 213 -12.16 -1.87 4.32
CA SER A 213 -10.79 -2.37 4.50
C SER A 213 -10.33 -2.30 5.96
N LEU A 214 -10.81 -1.29 6.70
CA LEU A 214 -10.61 -1.20 8.15
C LEU A 214 -11.27 -2.37 8.88
N SER A 215 -12.52 -2.72 8.52
CA SER A 215 -13.21 -3.91 9.06
C SER A 215 -12.43 -5.18 8.76
N ASP A 216 -12.05 -5.39 7.50
CA ASP A 216 -11.33 -6.59 7.07
C ASP A 216 -9.99 -6.73 7.80
N ALA A 217 -9.23 -5.64 7.96
CA ALA A 217 -7.97 -5.62 8.70
C ALA A 217 -8.17 -5.99 10.18
N SER A 218 -9.23 -5.46 10.80
CA SER A 218 -9.56 -5.74 12.20
C SER A 218 -9.99 -7.19 12.41
N GLU A 219 -10.78 -7.77 11.51
CA GLU A 219 -11.28 -9.15 11.64
C GLU A 219 -10.20 -10.19 11.33
N LYS A 220 -9.35 -9.89 10.35
CA LYS A 220 -8.32 -10.82 9.87
C LYS A 220 -6.95 -10.61 10.53
N ASN A 221 -6.81 -9.62 11.42
CA ASN A 221 -5.55 -9.24 12.04
C ASN A 221 -4.45 -8.95 11.01
N MET A 222 -4.80 -8.16 9.99
CA MET A 222 -3.92 -7.87 8.86
C MET A 222 -3.46 -6.43 8.83
N TYR A 223 -2.17 -6.25 8.59
CA TYR A 223 -1.56 -4.97 8.30
C TYR A 223 -1.71 -4.67 6.81
N LEU A 224 -2.33 -3.54 6.46
CA LEU A 224 -2.63 -3.19 5.08
C LEU A 224 -1.92 -1.90 4.67
N LEU A 225 -1.35 -1.90 3.47
CA LEU A 225 -0.95 -0.69 2.75
C LEU A 225 -1.75 -0.60 1.46
N ILE A 226 -2.56 0.45 1.32
CA ILE A 226 -3.32 0.74 0.10
C ILE A 226 -2.62 1.90 -0.59
N HIS A 227 -1.75 1.59 -1.55
CA HIS A 227 -0.86 2.56 -2.17
C HIS A 227 -1.46 3.25 -3.40
N GLN A 228 -2.55 2.69 -3.96
CA GLN A 228 -3.37 3.34 -4.98
C GLN A 228 -4.85 3.24 -4.60
N LEU A 229 -5.53 4.38 -4.68
CA LEU A 229 -6.94 4.54 -4.38
C LEU A 229 -7.72 4.84 -5.66
N PRO A 230 -9.01 4.45 -5.74
CA PRO A 230 -9.92 4.83 -6.81
C PRO A 230 -9.89 6.34 -7.09
N ARG A 231 -10.15 6.72 -8.34
CA ARG A 231 -10.16 8.14 -8.75
C ARG A 231 -11.07 8.99 -7.89
N GLN A 232 -12.24 8.47 -7.52
CA GLN A 232 -13.23 9.14 -6.67
C GLN A 232 -12.67 9.54 -5.29
N ILE A 233 -11.81 8.68 -4.72
CA ILE A 233 -11.13 8.95 -3.44
C ILE A 233 -9.96 9.89 -3.64
N THR A 234 -9.15 9.69 -4.70
CA THR A 234 -8.02 10.59 -4.98
C THR A 234 -8.46 12.01 -5.34
N ALA A 235 -9.64 12.18 -5.93
CA ALA A 235 -10.25 13.47 -6.22
C ALA A 235 -10.63 14.26 -4.95
N ARG A 236 -10.83 13.57 -3.81
CA ARG A 236 -10.97 14.17 -2.48
C ARG A 236 -9.63 14.58 -1.86
N GLY A 237 -8.52 14.41 -2.58
CA GLY A 237 -7.17 14.76 -2.12
C GLY A 237 -6.46 13.66 -1.33
N ILE A 238 -6.98 12.44 -1.29
CA ILE A 238 -6.40 11.32 -0.52
C ILE A 238 -5.53 10.46 -1.42
N ARG A 239 -4.27 10.22 -1.04
CA ARG A 239 -3.27 9.55 -1.88
C ARG A 239 -3.14 8.06 -1.60
N SER A 240 -2.99 7.69 -0.33
CA SER A 240 -2.80 6.32 0.11
C SER A 240 -3.23 6.15 1.57
N VAL A 241 -3.42 4.90 1.96
CA VAL A 241 -3.90 4.53 3.30
C VAL A 241 -3.00 3.44 3.88
N MET A 242 -2.72 3.51 5.19
CA MET A 242 -2.23 2.38 5.95
C MET A 242 -3.22 2.01 7.06
N ILE A 243 -3.40 0.72 7.29
CA ILE A 243 -4.24 0.18 8.34
C ILE A 243 -3.41 -0.80 9.16
N CYS A 244 -3.32 -0.57 10.45
CA CYS A 244 -2.40 -1.27 11.32
C CYS A 244 -3.11 -1.71 12.61
N PRO A 245 -3.46 -2.99 12.75
CA PRO A 245 -3.91 -3.54 14.01
C PRO A 245 -2.89 -3.29 15.13
N VAL A 246 -3.40 -2.94 16.32
CA VAL A 246 -2.60 -2.75 17.54
C VAL A 246 -2.59 -4.09 18.27
N MET A 247 -1.58 -4.91 17.98
CA MET A 247 -1.53 -6.29 18.44
C MET A 247 -0.25 -6.62 19.19
N LEU A 248 -0.37 -7.53 20.15
CA LEU A 248 0.76 -8.19 20.79
C LEU A 248 0.52 -9.70 20.75
N HIS A 249 1.33 -10.42 19.99
CA HIS A 249 1.05 -11.81 19.61
C HIS A 249 -0.34 -11.94 18.97
N LYS A 250 -1.27 -12.68 19.61
CA LYS A 250 -2.64 -12.89 19.11
C LYS A 250 -3.66 -11.93 19.73
N ASP A 251 -3.25 -11.15 20.73
CA ASP A 251 -4.13 -10.22 21.43
C ASP A 251 -4.24 -8.92 20.64
N SER A 252 -5.48 -8.50 20.36
CA SER A 252 -5.79 -7.27 19.63
C SER A 252 -6.37 -6.22 20.57
N TYR A 253 -5.69 -5.09 20.68
CA TYR A 253 -6.03 -3.99 21.57
C TYR A 253 -6.60 -2.78 20.82
N GLY A 254 -6.72 -2.87 19.49
CA GLY A 254 -7.18 -1.73 18.70
C GLY A 254 -6.72 -1.78 17.25
N ILE A 255 -6.89 -0.66 16.57
CA ILE A 255 -6.53 -0.47 15.17
C ILE A 255 -6.20 0.99 14.89
N ILE A 256 -5.19 1.21 14.05
CA ILE A 256 -4.76 2.51 13.57
C ILE A 256 -5.09 2.60 12.08
N TYR A 257 -5.68 3.71 11.68
CA TYR A 257 -5.97 4.07 10.31
C TYR A 257 -5.34 5.42 10.01
N ILE A 258 -4.60 5.50 8.90
CA ILE A 258 -3.92 6.72 8.51
C ILE A 258 -3.98 6.92 7.00
N GLU A 259 -4.34 8.14 6.61
CA GLU A 259 -4.36 8.62 5.23
C GLU A 259 -3.28 9.68 5.03
N ASN A 260 -2.78 9.84 3.81
CA ASN A 260 -2.03 11.02 3.41
C ASN A 260 -2.61 11.70 2.19
N SER A 261 -2.19 12.95 1.97
CA SER A 261 -2.70 13.78 0.88
C SER A 261 -1.96 13.52 -0.43
N THR A 262 -2.59 13.90 -1.54
CA THR A 262 -2.01 13.88 -2.90
C THR A 262 -0.85 14.85 -3.08
N GLU A 263 -0.61 15.75 -2.11
CA GLU A 263 0.57 16.64 -2.06
C GLU A 263 1.84 15.89 -1.63
N HIS A 264 1.69 14.68 -1.07
CA HIS A 264 2.79 13.84 -0.64
C HIS A 264 2.95 12.60 -1.54
N ALA A 265 4.12 11.97 -1.46
CA ALA A 265 4.33 10.65 -2.04
C ALA A 265 3.39 9.64 -1.37
N HIS A 266 3.00 8.56 -2.08
CA HIS A 266 2.26 7.48 -1.43
C HIS A 266 3.07 6.86 -0.29
N TYR A 267 2.38 6.36 0.72
CA TYR A 267 2.99 5.49 1.71
C TYR A 267 3.59 4.26 1.04
N GLY A 268 4.82 3.93 1.41
CA GLY A 268 5.52 2.74 0.97
C GLY A 268 5.61 1.68 2.06
N LEU A 269 6.20 0.54 1.72
CA LEU A 269 6.39 -0.57 2.67
C LEU A 269 7.22 -0.18 3.90
N GLN A 270 8.19 0.73 3.75
CA GLN A 270 9.00 1.20 4.89
C GLN A 270 8.19 2.07 5.86
N ASP A 271 7.11 2.69 5.40
CA ASP A 271 6.21 3.47 6.24
C ASP A 271 5.29 2.51 7.01
N LEU A 272 4.78 1.47 6.32
CA LEU A 272 4.00 0.42 6.97
C LEU A 272 4.83 -0.35 8.00
N ASP A 273 6.05 -0.77 7.64
CA ASP A 273 6.99 -1.44 8.54
C ASP A 273 7.27 -0.61 9.80
N TYR A 274 7.39 0.71 9.65
CA TYR A 274 7.54 1.61 10.80
C TYR A 274 6.26 1.70 11.65
N LEU A 275 5.09 1.84 11.00
CA LEU A 275 3.81 1.89 11.69
C LEU A 275 3.53 0.59 12.46
N ILE A 276 3.95 -0.57 11.94
CA ILE A 276 3.88 -1.86 12.64
C ILE A 276 4.68 -1.81 13.94
N LEU A 277 5.90 -1.27 13.95
CA LEU A 277 6.68 -1.14 15.18
C LEU A 277 6.00 -0.21 16.19
N ILE A 278 5.42 0.89 15.72
CA ILE A 278 4.62 1.81 16.55
C ILE A 278 3.41 1.07 17.13
N SER A 279 2.68 0.30 16.33
CA SER A 279 1.48 -0.39 16.81
C SER A 279 1.79 -1.49 17.83
N VAL A 280 2.90 -2.23 17.65
CA VAL A 280 3.39 -3.22 18.62
C VAL A 280 3.79 -2.55 19.93
N LEU A 281 4.48 -1.41 19.88
CA LEU A 281 4.84 -0.64 21.06
C LEU A 281 3.60 -0.13 21.81
N VAL A 282 2.62 0.42 21.08
CA VAL A 282 1.34 0.84 21.65
C VAL A 282 0.61 -0.34 22.29
N ALA A 283 0.52 -1.49 21.61
CA ALA A 283 -0.12 -2.70 22.14
C ALA A 283 0.52 -3.14 23.47
N PHE A 284 1.85 -3.16 23.53
CA PHE A 284 2.57 -3.46 24.76
C PHE A 284 2.24 -2.49 25.90
N LEU A 285 2.12 -1.19 25.60
CA LEU A 285 1.81 -0.16 26.59
C LEU A 285 0.36 -0.18 27.04
N VAL A 286 -0.60 -0.42 26.13
CA VAL A 286 -2.01 -0.63 26.48
C VAL A 286 -2.13 -1.74 27.53
N ARG A 287 -1.47 -2.88 27.31
CA ARG A 287 -1.45 -3.99 28.28
C ARG A 287 -0.80 -3.63 29.63
N LYS A 288 0.07 -2.62 29.67
CA LYS A 288 0.76 -2.17 30.90
C LYS A 288 -0.02 -1.12 31.67
N ILE A 289 -0.82 -0.32 30.98
CA ILE A 289 -1.74 0.65 31.56
C ILE A 289 -2.88 -0.13 32.22
N LYS A 290 -3.11 0.13 33.51
CA LYS A 290 -4.16 -0.51 34.31
C LYS A 290 -5.39 0.37 34.39
#